data_AF-A0A6A7BSY5-F1
#
_entry.id   AF-A0A6A7BSY5-F1
#
_cell.length_a   1.000
_cell.length_b   1.000
_cell.length_c   1.000
_cell.angle_alpha   90.00
_cell.angle_beta   90.00
_cell.angle_gamma   90.00
#
_symmetry.space_group_name_H-M   'P 1'
#
loop_
_entity.id
_entity.type
_entity.pdbx_description
1 polymer ?
#
loop_
_entity_poly.entity_id
_entity_poly.type
_entity_poly.pdbx_seq_one_letter_code
_entity_poly.pdbx_strand_id
1 'polypeptide(L)'
;MESWALKDLFPQIPADDLERVLDFCVIKPFAYDLSRSKSWNSKRLNSFAIAHGRHAHTNYESLLKQGVNKFEARKNTSHQVDTVLRRWSP
;
A
#
# COMPACT_ATOMS: atom_id res chain seq x y z
N MET A 1 17.13 4.46 -16.92
CA MET A 1 15.66 4.32 -16.97
C MET A 1 15.21 4.29 -15.53
N GLU A 2 14.53 5.33 -15.06
CA GLU A 2 14.23 5.53 -13.64
C GLU A 2 13.42 4.34 -13.10
N SER A 3 14.01 3.60 -12.16
CA SER A 3 13.24 2.63 -11.38
C SER A 3 12.27 3.43 -10.53
N TRP A 4 10.98 3.19 -10.72
CA TRP A 4 9.93 3.87 -9.98
C TRP A 4 10.09 3.48 -8.51
N ALA A 5 10.08 4.45 -7.59
CA ALA A 5 10.35 4.20 -6.16
C ALA A 5 9.46 3.10 -5.52
N LEU A 6 8.31 2.80 -6.11
CA LEU A 6 7.46 1.67 -5.74
C LEU A 6 8.00 0.30 -6.20
N LYS A 7 8.58 0.19 -7.41
CA LYS A 7 9.22 -1.04 -7.88
C LYS A 7 10.52 -1.34 -7.14
N ASP A 8 11.21 -0.32 -6.63
CA ASP A 8 12.32 -0.48 -5.69
C ASP A 8 11.87 -1.14 -4.37
N LEU A 9 10.65 -0.84 -3.91
CA LEU A 9 10.10 -1.37 -2.66
C LEU A 9 9.36 -2.69 -2.84
N PHE A 10 8.77 -2.89 -4.02
CA PHE A 10 7.89 -4.00 -4.35
C PHE A 10 8.19 -4.48 -5.77
N PRO A 11 9.32 -5.16 -6.00
CA PRO A 11 9.77 -5.55 -7.32
C PRO A 11 8.80 -6.50 -8.06
N GLN A 12 8.00 -7.26 -7.30
CA GLN A 12 7.01 -8.23 -7.82
C GLN A 12 5.56 -7.76 -7.67
N ILE A 13 5.32 -6.46 -7.48
CA ILE A 13 3.95 -5.92 -7.48
C ILE A 13 3.27 -6.20 -8.84
N PRO A 14 2.04 -6.76 -8.85
CA PRO A 14 1.26 -6.91 -10.08
C PRO A 14 1.00 -5.56 -10.75
N ALA A 15 0.85 -5.56 -12.09
CA ALA A 15 0.64 -4.33 -12.85
C ALA A 15 -0.61 -3.55 -12.39
N ASP A 16 -1.73 -4.25 -12.21
CA ASP A 16 -3.00 -3.65 -11.77
C ASP A 16 -2.88 -3.01 -10.37
N ASP A 17 -2.14 -3.65 -9.47
CA ASP A 17 -1.89 -3.12 -8.13
C ASP A 17 -0.94 -1.92 -8.15
N LEU A 18 0.09 -1.97 -9.00
CA LEU A 18 1.02 -0.86 -9.19
C LEU A 18 0.30 0.38 -9.71
N GLU A 19 -0.54 0.21 -10.74
CA GLU A 19 -1.33 1.30 -11.32
C GLU A 19 -2.22 1.93 -10.25
N ARG A 20 -2.97 1.12 -9.48
CA ARG A 20 -3.83 1.64 -8.41
C ARG A 20 -3.07 2.37 -7.31
N VAL A 21 -1.91 1.87 -6.90
CA VAL A 21 -1.10 2.56 -5.89
C VAL A 21 -0.53 3.88 -6.44
N LEU A 22 -0.12 3.90 -7.71
CA LEU A 22 0.37 5.11 -8.38
C LEU A 22 -0.74 6.16 -8.54
N ASP A 23 -1.95 5.77 -8.89
CA ASP A 23 -3.10 6.68 -8.96
C ASP A 23 -3.31 7.40 -7.62
N PHE A 24 -3.27 6.67 -6.50
CA PHE A 24 -3.34 7.29 -5.18
C PHE A 24 -2.16 8.23 -4.90
N CYS A 25 -0.96 7.88 -5.38
CA CYS A 25 0.21 8.72 -5.20
C CYS A 25 0.11 10.03 -6.02
N VAL A 26 -0.39 9.97 -7.25
CA VAL A 26 -0.55 11.14 -8.13
C VAL A 26 -1.65 12.07 -7.59
N ILE A 27 -2.77 11.51 -7.13
CA ILE A 27 -3.90 12.30 -6.61
C ILE A 27 -3.53 12.99 -5.28
N LYS A 28 -2.63 12.41 -4.49
CA LYS A 28 -2.23 12.96 -3.18
C LYS A 28 -0.96 13.80 -3.34
N PRO A 29 -1.04 15.15 -3.21
CA PRO A 29 0.09 16.06 -3.48
C PRO A 29 1.32 15.87 -2.57
N PHE A 30 1.21 15.01 -1.56
CA PHE A 30 2.27 14.71 -0.60
C PHE A 30 2.72 13.24 -0.68
N ALA A 31 2.39 12.48 -1.72
CA ALA A 31 2.76 11.08 -1.77
C ALA A 31 4.26 10.86 -1.97
N TYR A 32 4.90 11.74 -2.76
CA TYR A 32 6.33 11.78 -2.97
C TYR A 32 6.81 13.24 -2.91
N ASP A 33 7.85 13.50 -2.13
CA ASP A 33 8.38 14.83 -1.90
C ASP A 33 9.88 14.86 -2.20
N LEU A 34 10.28 15.62 -3.22
CA LEU A 34 11.68 15.74 -3.66
C LEU A 34 12.59 16.40 -2.61
N SER A 35 12.02 17.14 -1.66
CA SER A 35 12.76 17.75 -0.55
C SER A 35 13.04 16.77 0.60
N ARG A 36 12.42 15.57 0.57
CA ARG A 36 12.53 14.55 1.62
C ARG A 36 13.50 13.45 1.21
N SER A 37 14.09 12.79 2.21
CA SER A 37 15.01 11.68 1.97
C SER A 37 14.30 10.47 1.34
N LYS A 38 15.06 9.64 0.62
CA LYS A 38 14.55 8.37 0.05
C LYS A 38 13.83 7.53 1.12
N SER A 39 14.41 7.39 2.31
CA SER A 39 13.80 6.66 3.43
C SER A 39 12.44 7.22 3.85
N TRP A 40 12.28 8.54 3.90
CA TRP A 40 11.01 9.17 4.25
C TRP A 40 9.94 8.88 3.18
N ASN A 41 10.29 9.06 1.91
CA ASN A 41 9.39 8.74 0.79
C ASN A 41 9.04 7.24 0.77
N SER A 42 10.02 6.35 1.03
CA SER A 42 9.78 4.91 1.08
C SER A 42 8.77 4.50 2.14
N LYS A 43 8.84 5.07 3.37
CA LYS A 43 7.83 4.82 4.42
C LYS A 43 6.43 5.24 3.99
N ARG A 44 6.36 6.35 3.24
CA ARG A 44 5.09 6.91 2.78
C ARG A 44 4.48 6.08 1.65
N LEU A 45 5.26 5.72 0.64
CA LEU A 45 4.86 4.80 -0.43
C LEU A 45 4.44 3.44 0.14
N ASN A 46 5.18 2.91 1.12
CA ASN A 46 4.79 1.70 1.84
C ASN A 46 3.42 1.85 2.52
N SER A 47 3.10 3.02 3.09
CA SER A 47 1.79 3.28 3.71
C SER A 47 0.65 3.26 2.68
N PHE A 48 0.88 3.76 1.47
CA PHE A 48 -0.08 3.66 0.37
C PHE A 48 -0.26 2.22 -0.10
N ALA A 49 0.83 1.46 -0.24
CA ALA A 49 0.77 0.03 -0.59
C ALA A 49 0.03 -0.78 0.48
N ILE A 50 0.27 -0.54 1.77
CA ILE A 50 -0.47 -1.14 2.89
C ILE A 50 -1.97 -0.81 2.82
N ALA A 51 -2.31 0.45 2.53
CA ALA A 51 -3.70 0.87 2.41
C ALA A 51 -4.40 0.17 1.25
N HIS A 52 -3.79 0.18 0.07
CA HIS A 52 -4.29 -0.53 -1.12
C HIS A 52 -4.41 -2.03 -0.86
N GLY A 53 -3.35 -2.67 -0.38
CA GLY A 53 -3.33 -4.08 0.01
C GLY A 53 -4.49 -4.46 0.93
N ARG A 54 -4.78 -3.62 1.93
CA ARG A 54 -5.91 -3.83 2.84
C ARG A 54 -7.26 -3.75 2.13
N HIS A 55 -7.49 -2.70 1.34
CA HIS A 55 -8.78 -2.49 0.68
C HIS A 55 -9.04 -3.50 -0.44
N ALA A 56 -8.02 -3.88 -1.19
CA ALA A 56 -8.16 -4.70 -2.40
C ALA A 56 -8.01 -6.20 -2.15
N HIS A 57 -7.20 -6.62 -1.18
CA HIS A 57 -6.77 -8.02 -1.03
C HIS A 57 -7.19 -8.67 0.29
N THR A 58 -8.06 -8.03 1.07
CA THR A 58 -8.51 -8.57 2.37
C THR A 58 -10.02 -8.39 2.56
N ASN A 59 -10.56 -9.00 3.61
CA ASN A 59 -11.96 -8.83 4.01
C ASN A 59 -12.25 -7.50 4.75
N TYR A 60 -11.35 -6.51 4.70
CA TYR A 60 -11.50 -5.22 5.40
C TYR A 60 -12.86 -4.54 5.16
N GLU A 61 -13.27 -4.42 3.89
CA GLU A 61 -14.56 -3.79 3.54
C GLU A 61 -15.76 -4.56 4.10
N SER A 62 -15.67 -5.90 4.15
CA SER A 62 -16.72 -6.72 4.76
C SER A 62 -16.82 -6.48 6.26
N LEU A 63 -15.69 -6.39 6.96
CA LEU A 63 -15.66 -6.11 8.40
C LEU A 63 -16.29 -4.74 8.70
N LEU A 64 -15.97 -3.73 7.90
CA LEU A 64 -16.58 -2.39 8.05
C LEU A 64 -18.10 -2.42 7.83
N LYS A 65 -18.58 -3.15 6.80
CA LYS A 65 -20.02 -3.31 6.53
C LYS A 65 -20.76 -4.05 7.65
N GLN A 66 -20.07 -4.92 8.38
CA GLN A 66 -20.60 -5.63 9.54
C GLN A 66 -20.58 -4.79 10.83
N GLY A 67 -20.12 -3.53 10.77
CA GLY A 67 -20.06 -2.63 11.91
C GLY A 67 -18.78 -2.75 12.76
N VAL A 68 -17.81 -3.56 12.33
CA VAL A 68 -16.50 -3.63 13.00
C VAL A 68 -15.79 -2.28 12.83
N ASN A 69 -15.30 -1.73 13.93
CA ASN A 69 -14.61 -0.45 13.90
C ASN A 69 -13.29 -0.55 13.10
N LYS A 70 -12.80 0.60 12.60
CA LYS A 70 -11.61 0.65 11.73
C LYS A 70 -10.36 0.08 12.39
N PHE A 71 -10.19 0.25 13.71
CA PHE A 71 -9.00 -0.24 14.42
C PHE A 71 -8.98 -1.76 14.45
N GLU A 72 -10.08 -2.37 14.86
CA GLU A 72 -10.24 -3.82 14.93
C GLU A 72 -10.20 -4.46 13.54
N ALA A 73 -10.84 -3.85 12.54
CA ALA A 73 -10.77 -4.33 11.17
C ALA A 73 -9.33 -4.30 10.61
N ARG A 74 -8.52 -3.29 10.94
CA ARG A 74 -7.09 -3.25 10.59
C ARG A 74 -6.29 -4.34 11.31
N LYS A 75 -6.59 -4.60 12.57
CA LYS A 75 -5.95 -5.68 13.34
C LYS A 75 -6.27 -7.06 12.75
N ASN A 76 -7.52 -7.31 12.37
CA ASN A 76 -7.96 -8.58 11.81
C ASN A 76 -7.39 -8.86 10.41
N THR A 77 -7.01 -7.82 9.68
CA THR A 77 -6.51 -7.91 8.30
C THR A 77 -4.99 -7.81 8.19
N SER A 78 -4.26 -7.52 9.29
CA SER A 78 -2.82 -7.25 9.25
C SER A 78 -2.02 -8.39 8.62
N HIS A 79 -2.27 -9.64 9.04
CA HIS A 79 -1.57 -10.80 8.51
C HIS A 79 -1.82 -11.04 7.02
N GLN A 80 -3.04 -10.75 6.54
CA GLN A 80 -3.38 -10.86 5.12
C GLN A 80 -2.62 -9.79 4.31
N VAL A 81 -2.59 -8.54 4.79
CA VAL A 81 -1.80 -7.47 4.16
C VAL A 81 -0.32 -7.83 4.13
N ASP A 82 0.26 -8.29 5.26
CA ASP A 82 1.67 -8.68 5.31
C ASP A 82 1.99 -9.80 4.32
N THR A 83 1.05 -10.74 4.13
CA THR A 83 1.21 -11.83 3.16
C THR A 83 1.22 -11.33 1.73
N VAL A 84 0.37 -10.35 1.40
CA VAL A 84 0.36 -9.68 0.09
C VAL A 84 1.68 -8.94 -0.14
N LEU A 85 2.11 -8.11 0.80
CA LEU A 85 3.33 -7.31 0.66
C LEU A 85 4.60 -8.18 0.55
N ARG A 86 4.69 -9.29 1.29
CA ARG A 86 5.78 -10.27 1.15
C ARG A 86 5.83 -10.92 -0.23
N ARG A 87 4.69 -11.11 -0.89
CA ARG A 87 4.66 -11.63 -2.28
C ARG A 87 5.18 -10.58 -3.26
N TRP A 88 4.93 -9.30 -3.00
CA TRP A 88 5.40 -8.21 -3.85
C TRP A 88 6.89 -7.86 -3.63
N SER A 89 7.43 -8.15 -2.45
CA SER A 89 8.85 -7.95 -2.11
C SER A 89 9.39 -9.12 -1.27
N PRO A 90 9.69 -10.27 -1.90
CA PRO A 90 10.31 -11.40 -1.20
C PRO A 90 11.75 -11.13 -0.78
#